data_AF-A0A016TIF3-F1
#
_entry.id   AF-A0A016TIF3-F1
#
_cell.length_a   1.000
_cell.length_b   1.000
_cell.length_c   1.000
_cell.angle_alpha   90.00
_cell.angle_beta   90.00
_cell.angle_gamma   90.00
#
_symmetry.space_group_name_H-M   'P 1'
#
loop_
_entity.id
_entity.type
_entity.pdbx_description
1 polymer ?
#
loop_
_entity_poly.entity_id
_entity_poly.type
_entity_poly.pdbx_seq_one_letter_code
_entity_poly.pdbx_strand_id
1 'polypeptide(L)'
;MLHALTWEEHEANLVSLRFSHRQQCSKQRGFTPELLNIACDASIAEPIRQAAVIYFKNTVVRLWEVDDESEEKTENAEHCLSDEDKALVKAGILDAVCAASESLRTQLCIAVQQIIRMDFPDKWPQFIPQLTVKLSNPPDASVLSAGLLVLYRLAKVYEFKRNKDRDDIAGPVSKLEPFVYYHCHQLLNNQSAGAILIQIQGLKIIYVLTQFSIHFGMLAVPRLDEWIKFSIDILARECPPELDSIEDKDERAHTVWWKCKKWAAKILDRVFDRYGSPNQVEKQYSEFANHFLTNWSRPALETMLMILNAHRNGIYVSDRVLFLALSFTNTAVAHSHCWRTMKPHALVCSFNFFNLFL
;
A
#
# COMPACT_ATOMS: atom_id res chain seq x y z
N MET A 1 -34.50 -34.28 -17.36
CA MET A 1 -33.70 -33.37 -18.21
C MET A 1 -34.44 -32.06 -18.47
N LEU A 2 -35.68 -32.07 -18.97
CA LEU A 2 -36.53 -30.86 -19.09
C LEU A 2 -36.83 -30.15 -17.75
N HIS A 3 -36.90 -30.90 -16.65
CA HIS A 3 -37.17 -30.38 -15.31
C HIS A 3 -35.95 -29.79 -14.59
N ALA A 4 -34.75 -29.78 -15.18
CA ALA A 4 -33.55 -29.18 -14.59
C ALA A 4 -33.20 -27.84 -15.27
N LEU A 5 -33.40 -27.77 -16.59
CA LEU A 5 -33.26 -26.55 -17.39
C LEU A 5 -34.23 -25.44 -16.94
N THR A 6 -35.45 -25.80 -16.55
CA THR A 6 -36.45 -24.85 -16.06
C THR A 6 -36.12 -24.27 -14.68
N TRP A 7 -35.31 -24.94 -13.86
CA TRP A 7 -34.87 -24.42 -12.56
C TRP A 7 -33.67 -23.49 -12.68
N GLU A 8 -32.70 -23.81 -13.55
CA GLU A 8 -31.57 -22.92 -13.84
C GLU A 8 -32.03 -21.62 -14.53
N GLU A 9 -32.99 -21.69 -15.45
CA GLU A 9 -33.59 -20.49 -16.05
C GLU A 9 -34.40 -19.67 -15.03
N HIS A 10 -35.06 -20.32 -14.07
CA HIS A 10 -35.82 -19.64 -13.02
C HIS A 10 -34.91 -19.01 -11.97
N GLU A 11 -33.78 -19.63 -11.62
CA GLU A 11 -32.73 -19.02 -10.78
C GLU A 11 -32.03 -17.87 -11.49
N ALA A 12 -31.67 -18.02 -12.77
CA ALA A 12 -31.09 -16.95 -13.56
C ALA A 12 -32.04 -15.74 -13.68
N ASN A 13 -33.34 -16.00 -13.88
CA ASN A 13 -34.37 -14.95 -13.88
C ASN A 13 -34.57 -14.32 -12.50
N LEU A 14 -34.53 -15.10 -11.40
CA LEU A 14 -34.61 -14.56 -10.04
C LEU A 14 -33.37 -13.74 -9.66
N VAL A 15 -32.19 -14.14 -10.12
CA VAL A 15 -30.95 -13.37 -9.98
C VAL A 15 -31.04 -12.08 -10.78
N SER A 16 -31.53 -12.14 -12.02
CA SER A 16 -31.76 -10.97 -12.89
C SER A 16 -32.81 -10.00 -12.33
N LEU A 17 -33.94 -10.50 -11.83
CA LEU A 17 -34.97 -9.71 -11.13
C LEU A 17 -34.45 -9.10 -9.83
N ARG A 18 -33.69 -9.85 -9.03
CA ARG A 18 -33.01 -9.31 -7.83
C ARG A 18 -31.97 -8.27 -8.20
N PHE A 19 -31.31 -8.40 -9.36
CA PHE A 19 -30.38 -7.39 -9.88
C PHE A 19 -31.12 -6.12 -10.29
N SER A 20 -32.20 -6.27 -11.07
CA SER A 20 -33.03 -5.16 -11.57
C SER A 20 -33.72 -4.39 -10.42
N HIS A 21 -34.31 -5.09 -9.46
CA HIS A 21 -34.94 -4.48 -8.29
C HIS A 21 -33.92 -3.75 -7.39
N ARG A 22 -32.73 -4.33 -7.20
CA ARG A 22 -31.62 -3.65 -6.51
C ARG A 22 -31.16 -2.39 -7.25
N GLN A 23 -31.11 -2.43 -8.58
CA GLN A 23 -30.77 -1.29 -9.43
C GLN A 23 -31.81 -0.15 -9.34
N GLN A 24 -33.07 -0.47 -9.04
CA GLN A 24 -34.11 0.52 -8.74
C GLN A 24 -33.99 1.07 -7.31
N CYS A 25 -33.71 0.24 -6.30
CA CYS A 25 -33.49 0.70 -4.93
C CYS A 25 -32.24 1.58 -4.78
N SER A 26 -31.17 1.33 -5.55
CA SER A 26 -29.98 2.20 -5.56
C SER A 26 -30.24 3.62 -6.04
N LYS A 27 -31.43 3.90 -6.58
CA LYS A 27 -31.87 5.24 -7.00
C LYS A 27 -32.60 6.01 -5.89
N GLN A 28 -32.96 5.35 -4.78
CA GLN A 28 -33.64 6.00 -3.66
C GLN A 28 -32.63 6.77 -2.80
N ARG A 29 -32.95 8.04 -2.50
CA ARG A 29 -32.16 8.87 -1.57
C ARG A 29 -32.02 8.16 -0.22
N GLY A 30 -30.84 8.23 0.37
CA GLY A 30 -30.50 7.59 1.64
C GLY A 30 -30.13 6.11 1.53
N PHE A 31 -30.30 5.46 0.36
CA PHE A 31 -30.00 4.04 0.21
C PHE A 31 -28.50 3.73 0.36
N THR A 32 -27.64 4.55 -0.22
CA THR A 32 -26.17 4.31 -0.17
C THR A 32 -25.59 4.53 1.23
N PRO A 33 -25.93 5.62 1.95
CA PRO A 33 -25.60 5.76 3.36
C PRO A 33 -26.14 4.61 4.23
N GLU A 34 -27.35 4.12 3.96
CA GLU A 34 -27.93 3.04 4.75
C GLU A 34 -27.18 1.71 4.56
N LEU A 35 -26.71 1.41 3.35
CA LEU A 35 -25.83 0.26 3.13
C LEU A 35 -24.52 0.35 3.92
N LEU A 36 -23.98 1.56 4.09
CA LEU A 36 -22.81 1.80 4.92
C LEU A 36 -23.13 1.54 6.40
N ASN A 37 -24.29 2.00 6.88
CA ASN A 37 -24.76 1.72 8.24
C ASN A 37 -24.91 0.22 8.50
N ILE A 38 -25.59 -0.51 7.58
CA ILE A 38 -25.77 -1.96 7.66
C ILE A 38 -24.43 -2.68 7.68
N ALA A 39 -23.45 -2.25 6.87
CA ALA A 39 -22.11 -2.86 6.87
C ALA A 39 -21.40 -2.66 8.23
N CYS A 40 -21.64 -1.55 8.92
CA CYS A 40 -21.01 -1.23 10.19
C CYS A 40 -21.73 -1.80 11.41
N ASP A 41 -23.01 -2.16 11.29
CA ASP A 41 -23.80 -2.66 12.41
C ASP A 41 -23.39 -4.09 12.81
N ALA A 42 -22.73 -4.20 13.97
CA ALA A 42 -22.28 -5.48 14.51
C ALA A 42 -23.42 -6.39 15.00
N SER A 43 -24.65 -5.88 15.13
CA SER A 43 -25.83 -6.69 15.46
C SER A 43 -26.34 -7.51 14.26
N ILE A 44 -25.94 -7.12 13.04
CA ILE A 44 -26.33 -7.78 11.79
C ILE A 44 -25.35 -8.93 11.48
N ALA A 45 -25.87 -10.04 10.96
CA ALA A 45 -25.05 -11.20 10.60
C ALA A 45 -23.98 -10.86 9.54
N GLU A 46 -22.75 -11.35 9.73
CA GLU A 46 -21.59 -11.07 8.85
C GLU A 46 -21.88 -11.28 7.35
N PRO A 47 -22.58 -12.33 6.89
CA PRO A 47 -22.89 -12.50 5.46
C PRO A 47 -23.75 -11.37 4.87
N ILE A 48 -24.66 -10.80 5.66
CA ILE A 48 -25.51 -9.68 5.25
C ILE A 48 -24.66 -8.40 5.16
N ARG A 49 -23.81 -8.16 6.15
CA ARG A 49 -22.87 -7.04 6.16
C ARG A 49 -21.89 -7.10 4.98
N GLN A 50 -21.41 -8.30 4.64
CA GLN A 50 -20.59 -8.54 3.45
C GLN A 50 -21.34 -8.21 2.15
N ALA A 51 -22.59 -8.66 2.01
CA ALA A 51 -23.41 -8.31 0.85
C ALA A 51 -23.65 -6.79 0.75
N ALA A 52 -23.93 -6.14 1.89
CA ALA A 52 -24.16 -4.71 1.97
C ALA A 52 -22.91 -3.91 1.57
N VAL A 53 -21.73 -4.25 2.08
CA VAL A 53 -20.48 -3.54 1.74
C VAL A 53 -20.07 -3.75 0.29
N ILE A 54 -20.31 -4.94 -0.27
CA ILE A 54 -20.04 -5.22 -1.69
C ILE A 54 -20.97 -4.37 -2.56
N TYR A 55 -22.25 -4.30 -2.21
CA TYR A 55 -23.21 -3.49 -2.94
C TYR A 55 -22.88 -2.00 -2.82
N PHE A 56 -22.62 -1.51 -1.61
CA PHE A 56 -22.16 -0.15 -1.34
C PHE A 56 -20.96 0.22 -2.23
N LYS A 57 -19.90 -0.60 -2.22
CA LYS A 57 -18.72 -0.37 -3.04
C LYS A 57 -19.08 -0.32 -4.53
N ASN A 58 -19.87 -1.26 -5.03
CA ASN A 58 -20.27 -1.28 -6.44
C ASN A 58 -21.09 -0.03 -6.82
N THR A 59 -21.96 0.44 -5.93
CA THR A 59 -22.72 1.69 -6.10
C THR A 59 -21.80 2.89 -6.15
N VAL A 60 -20.85 3.03 -5.21
CA VAL A 60 -19.85 4.11 -5.22
C VAL A 60 -18.98 4.05 -6.48
N VAL A 61 -18.55 2.87 -6.92
CA VAL A 61 -17.73 2.75 -8.13
C VAL A 61 -18.48 3.16 -9.40
N ARG A 62 -19.78 2.86 -9.49
CA ARG A 62 -20.57 3.08 -10.70
C ARG A 62 -21.31 4.42 -10.74
N LEU A 63 -21.82 4.88 -9.61
CA LEU A 63 -22.81 5.97 -9.54
C LEU A 63 -22.30 7.20 -8.80
N TRP A 64 -21.02 7.27 -8.43
CA TRP A 64 -20.49 8.45 -7.73
C TRP A 64 -20.47 9.68 -8.63
N GLU A 65 -19.83 9.60 -9.80
CA GLU A 65 -19.89 10.62 -10.86
C GLU A 65 -19.80 9.92 -12.23
N VAL A 66 -20.39 10.53 -13.26
CA VAL A 66 -20.24 10.05 -14.63
C VAL A 66 -18.80 10.34 -15.08
N ASP A 67 -18.10 9.31 -15.54
CA ASP A 67 -16.76 9.48 -16.10
C ASP A 67 -16.86 10.12 -17.49
N ASP A 68 -16.27 11.31 -17.67
CA ASP A 68 -16.35 12.13 -18.90
C ASP A 68 -15.82 11.40 -20.15
N GLU A 69 -15.01 10.36 -19.96
CA GLU A 69 -14.38 9.53 -21.01
C GLU A 69 -15.24 8.33 -21.45
N SER A 70 -16.37 8.04 -20.79
CA SER A 70 -17.24 6.91 -21.16
C SER A 70 -18.29 7.32 -22.22
N GLU A 71 -18.50 6.49 -23.25
CA GLU A 71 -19.49 6.72 -24.32
C GLU A 71 -20.95 6.73 -23.82
N GLU A 72 -21.19 6.32 -22.56
CA GLU A 72 -22.50 6.27 -21.89
C GLU A 72 -22.92 7.63 -21.27
N LYS A 73 -22.74 8.72 -22.02
CA LYS A 73 -22.96 10.11 -21.56
C LYS A 73 -24.42 10.46 -21.22
N THR A 74 -25.40 9.71 -21.74
CA THR A 74 -26.79 10.18 -21.76
C THR A 74 -27.73 9.44 -20.80
N GLU A 75 -27.42 8.21 -20.39
CA GLU A 75 -28.25 7.45 -19.43
C GLU A 75 -27.74 7.57 -17.97
N ASN A 76 -26.44 7.73 -17.73
CA ASN A 76 -25.87 7.70 -16.38
C ASN A 76 -25.96 9.04 -15.61
N ALA A 77 -26.19 10.17 -16.28
CA ALA A 77 -26.29 11.49 -15.62
C ALA A 77 -27.55 11.62 -14.75
N GLU A 78 -28.65 10.96 -15.11
CA GLU A 78 -29.85 10.83 -14.26
C GLU A 78 -29.67 9.79 -13.13
N HIS A 79 -28.53 9.13 -13.04
CA HIS A 79 -28.29 7.99 -12.15
C HIS A 79 -27.14 8.19 -11.15
N CYS A 80 -26.56 9.39 -11.09
CA CYS A 80 -25.61 9.76 -10.06
C CYS A 80 -26.24 9.82 -8.67
N LEU A 81 -25.45 9.51 -7.66
CA LEU A 81 -25.82 9.73 -6.26
C LEU A 81 -26.11 11.21 -6.00
N SER A 82 -27.12 11.46 -5.17
CA SER A 82 -27.43 12.81 -4.71
C SER A 82 -26.27 13.41 -3.92
N ASP A 83 -26.12 14.73 -3.96
CA ASP A 83 -25.08 15.43 -3.17
C ASP A 83 -25.26 15.21 -1.66
N GLU A 84 -26.51 15.03 -1.21
CA GLU A 84 -26.84 14.67 0.17
C GLU A 84 -26.29 13.29 0.55
N ASP A 85 -26.52 12.27 -0.27
CA ASP A 85 -25.98 10.91 -0.03
C ASP A 85 -24.45 10.93 -0.07
N LYS A 86 -23.85 11.63 -1.03
CA LYS A 86 -22.39 11.80 -1.11
C LYS A 86 -21.84 12.45 0.16
N ALA A 87 -22.50 13.48 0.68
CA ALA A 87 -22.09 14.17 1.90
C ALA A 87 -22.16 13.23 3.12
N LEU A 88 -23.24 12.46 3.26
CA LEU A 88 -23.40 11.47 4.34
C LEU A 88 -22.34 10.37 4.25
N VAL A 89 -22.08 9.84 3.06
CA VAL A 89 -21.00 8.85 2.85
C VAL A 89 -19.65 9.43 3.23
N LYS A 90 -19.30 10.62 2.75
CA LYS A 90 -18.04 11.30 3.08
C LYS A 90 -17.89 11.62 4.56
N ALA A 91 -18.99 11.82 5.27
CA ALA A 91 -18.98 12.06 6.71
C ALA A 91 -18.67 10.79 7.52
N GLY A 92 -19.19 9.62 7.12
CA GLY A 92 -19.11 8.38 7.91
C GLY A 92 -18.10 7.33 7.42
N ILE A 93 -17.63 7.38 6.17
CA ILE A 93 -16.88 6.26 5.57
C ILE A 93 -15.54 5.97 6.26
N LEU A 94 -14.84 6.98 6.80
CA LEU A 94 -13.58 6.75 7.51
C LEU A 94 -13.79 6.06 8.85
N ASP A 95 -14.86 6.40 9.57
CA ASP A 95 -15.25 5.71 10.80
C ASP A 95 -15.69 4.27 10.50
N ALA A 96 -16.42 4.08 9.41
CA ALA A 96 -16.81 2.75 8.92
C ALA A 96 -15.59 1.85 8.65
N VAL A 97 -14.54 2.37 7.99
CA VAL A 97 -13.30 1.62 7.74
C VAL A 97 -12.62 1.22 9.06
N CYS A 98 -12.66 2.09 10.07
CA CYS A 98 -12.06 1.83 11.39
C CYS A 98 -12.83 0.75 12.17
N ALA A 99 -14.16 0.78 12.12
CA ALA A 99 -15.03 -0.16 12.83
C ALA A 99 -15.18 -1.53 12.13
N ALA A 100 -14.90 -1.61 10.84
CA ALA A 100 -15.10 -2.82 10.04
C ALA A 100 -14.10 -3.96 10.36
N SER A 101 -14.55 -5.21 10.18
CA SER A 101 -13.68 -6.39 10.12
C SER A 101 -12.75 -6.33 8.90
N GLU A 102 -11.66 -7.11 8.87
CA GLU A 102 -10.64 -7.03 7.80
C GLU A 102 -11.22 -7.24 6.39
N SER A 103 -12.17 -8.16 6.25
CA SER A 103 -12.85 -8.45 4.98
C SER A 103 -13.67 -7.25 4.48
N LEU A 104 -14.50 -6.67 5.36
CA LEU A 104 -15.33 -5.51 5.05
C LEU A 104 -14.46 -4.27 4.78
N ARG A 105 -13.42 -4.07 5.59
CA ARG A 105 -12.47 -2.96 5.48
C ARG A 105 -11.83 -2.90 4.10
N THR A 106 -11.49 -4.06 3.53
CA THR A 106 -10.91 -4.15 2.18
C THR A 106 -11.86 -3.60 1.11
N GLN A 107 -13.17 -3.91 1.21
CA GLN A 107 -14.18 -3.39 0.28
C GLN A 107 -14.42 -1.88 0.47
N LEU A 108 -14.50 -1.41 1.73
CA LEU A 108 -14.64 0.02 2.04
C LEU A 108 -13.44 0.83 1.52
N CYS A 109 -12.21 0.32 1.65
CA CYS A 109 -11.04 1.00 1.12
C CYS A 109 -11.07 1.17 -0.40
N ILE A 110 -11.72 0.26 -1.15
CA ILE A 110 -11.90 0.42 -2.60
C ILE A 110 -12.87 1.57 -2.88
N ALA A 111 -13.98 1.65 -2.14
CA ALA A 111 -14.92 2.76 -2.23
C ALA A 111 -14.25 4.10 -1.90
N VAL A 112 -13.50 4.17 -0.79
CA VAL A 112 -12.71 5.36 -0.42
C VAL A 112 -11.75 5.77 -1.53
N GLN A 113 -11.04 4.81 -2.15
CA GLN A 113 -10.11 5.11 -3.25
C GLN A 113 -10.82 5.74 -4.45
N GLN A 114 -12.03 5.28 -4.77
CA GLN A 114 -12.84 5.87 -5.85
C GLN A 114 -13.29 7.28 -5.48
N ILE A 115 -13.78 7.50 -4.26
CA ILE A 115 -14.22 8.83 -3.82
C ILE A 115 -13.05 9.82 -3.84
N ILE A 116 -11.86 9.41 -3.39
CA ILE A 116 -10.65 10.24 -3.46
C ILE A 116 -10.34 10.62 -4.92
N ARG A 117 -10.45 9.66 -5.86
CA ARG A 117 -10.15 9.93 -7.28
C ARG A 117 -11.04 11.03 -7.87
N MET A 118 -12.32 11.07 -7.49
CA MET A 118 -13.30 11.99 -8.09
C MET A 118 -13.42 13.31 -7.33
N ASP A 119 -13.33 13.26 -5.99
CA ASP A 119 -13.69 14.40 -5.14
C ASP A 119 -12.49 15.10 -4.48
N PHE A 120 -11.30 14.49 -4.43
CA PHE A 120 -10.14 15.09 -3.75
C PHE A 120 -9.30 15.92 -4.73
N PRO A 121 -8.88 17.16 -4.36
CA PRO A 121 -9.09 17.82 -3.06
C PRO A 121 -10.38 18.65 -2.95
N ASP A 122 -10.94 19.12 -4.07
CA ASP A 122 -11.88 20.26 -4.07
C ASP A 122 -13.26 19.95 -3.47
N LYS A 123 -13.82 18.77 -3.75
CA LYS A 123 -15.16 18.36 -3.31
C LYS A 123 -15.14 17.61 -1.97
N TRP A 124 -13.97 17.32 -1.41
CA TRP A 124 -13.82 16.68 -0.09
C TRP A 124 -12.70 17.29 0.77
N PRO A 125 -12.79 18.58 1.12
CA PRO A 125 -11.74 19.27 1.89
C PRO A 125 -11.55 18.70 3.31
N GLN A 126 -12.58 18.08 3.88
CA GLN A 126 -12.53 17.48 5.23
C GLN A 126 -11.78 16.15 5.30
N PHE A 127 -11.40 15.55 4.16
CA PHE A 127 -10.73 14.26 4.13
C PHE A 127 -9.41 14.25 4.94
N ILE A 128 -8.57 15.27 4.77
CA ILE A 128 -7.26 15.35 5.44
C ILE A 128 -7.40 15.59 6.94
N PRO A 129 -8.24 16.55 7.42
CA PRO A 129 -8.53 16.67 8.86
C PRO A 129 -9.04 15.36 9.47
N GLN A 130 -10.00 14.68 8.84
CA GLN A 130 -10.56 13.43 9.37
C GLN A 130 -9.50 12.33 9.44
N LEU A 131 -8.70 12.16 8.38
CA LEU A 131 -7.61 11.19 8.36
C LEU A 131 -6.51 11.51 9.39
N THR A 132 -6.21 12.80 9.60
CA THR A 132 -5.24 13.25 10.60
C THR A 132 -5.63 12.76 12.00
N VAL A 133 -6.92 12.88 12.38
CA VAL A 133 -7.42 12.40 13.68
C VAL A 133 -7.19 10.89 13.87
N LYS A 134 -7.32 10.09 12.80
CA LYS A 134 -7.10 8.64 12.86
C LYS A 134 -5.63 8.24 12.98
N LEU A 135 -4.70 9.09 12.53
CA LEU A 135 -3.27 8.81 12.54
C LEU A 135 -2.54 9.43 13.73
N SER A 136 -2.97 10.58 14.24
CA SER A 136 -2.22 11.33 15.25
C SER A 136 -2.25 10.69 16.63
N ASN A 137 -3.43 10.26 17.09
CA ASN A 137 -3.61 9.59 18.38
C ASN A 137 -4.65 8.47 18.27
N PRO A 138 -4.30 7.35 17.60
CA PRO A 138 -5.22 6.23 17.44
C PRO A 138 -5.51 5.57 18.80
N PRO A 139 -6.78 5.22 19.10
CA PRO A 139 -7.14 4.54 20.36
C PRO A 139 -6.58 3.12 20.45
N ASP A 140 -6.40 2.46 19.30
CA ASP A 140 -5.87 1.10 19.20
C ASP A 140 -5.16 0.85 17.85
N ALA A 141 -4.52 -0.31 17.74
CA ALA A 141 -3.80 -0.72 16.53
C ALA A 141 -4.71 -0.96 15.31
N SER A 142 -5.99 -1.29 15.51
CA SER A 142 -6.96 -1.49 14.43
C SER A 142 -7.31 -0.17 13.76
N VAL A 143 -7.56 0.88 14.54
CA VAL A 143 -7.81 2.24 14.03
C VAL A 143 -6.59 2.80 13.33
N LEU A 144 -5.40 2.61 13.89
CA LEU A 144 -4.15 3.00 13.22
C LEU A 144 -4.01 2.29 11.86
N SER A 145 -4.19 0.97 11.84
CA SER A 145 -4.12 0.16 10.62
C SER A 145 -5.13 0.62 9.56
N ALA A 146 -6.36 0.95 9.98
CA ALA A 146 -7.39 1.51 9.11
C ALA A 146 -6.98 2.87 8.52
N GLY A 147 -6.47 3.80 9.35
CA GLY A 147 -5.96 5.09 8.89
C GLY A 147 -4.81 4.95 7.89
N LEU A 148 -3.86 4.05 8.16
CA LEU A 148 -2.75 3.76 7.24
C LEU A 148 -3.23 3.18 5.91
N LEU A 149 -4.26 2.32 5.93
CA LEU A 149 -4.86 1.81 4.70
C LEU A 149 -5.52 2.93 3.88
N VAL A 150 -6.22 3.87 4.53
CA VAL A 150 -6.83 5.02 3.84
C VAL A 150 -5.75 5.92 3.22
N LEU A 151 -4.67 6.21 3.94
CA LEU A 151 -3.54 6.97 3.40
C LEU A 151 -2.86 6.24 2.24
N TYR A 152 -2.75 4.91 2.33
CA TYR A 152 -2.27 4.10 1.21
C TYR A 152 -3.17 4.22 -0.02
N ARG A 153 -4.50 4.29 0.15
CA ARG A 153 -5.43 4.53 -0.96
C ARG A 153 -5.25 5.90 -1.59
N LEU A 154 -5.04 6.95 -0.79
CA LEU A 154 -4.68 8.28 -1.29
C LEU A 154 -3.41 8.19 -2.16
N ALA A 155 -2.34 7.58 -1.65
CA ALA A 155 -1.09 7.42 -2.39
C ALA A 155 -1.28 6.64 -3.70
N LYS A 156 -2.12 5.59 -3.70
CA LYS A 156 -2.42 4.76 -4.88
C LYS A 156 -3.16 5.51 -5.99
N VAL A 157 -4.03 6.48 -5.66
CA VAL A 157 -4.71 7.30 -6.67
C VAL A 157 -3.71 8.14 -7.48
N TYR A 158 -2.60 8.55 -6.85
CA TYR A 158 -1.59 9.42 -7.43
C TYR A 158 -0.31 8.66 -7.86
N GLU A 159 -0.28 7.33 -7.74
CA GLU A 159 0.91 6.50 -7.99
C GLU A 159 1.51 6.68 -9.39
N PHE A 160 0.64 6.75 -10.41
CA PHE A 160 1.04 6.86 -11.81
C PHE A 160 1.01 8.30 -12.33
N LYS A 161 0.66 9.28 -11.49
CA LYS A 161 0.63 10.70 -11.86
C LYS A 161 2.04 11.27 -11.92
N ARG A 162 2.27 12.23 -12.82
CA ARG A 162 3.58 12.90 -12.93
C ARG A 162 3.81 13.81 -11.74
N ASN A 163 5.06 14.22 -11.50
CA ASN A 163 5.42 15.02 -10.32
C ASN A 163 4.53 16.28 -10.15
N LYS A 164 4.33 17.03 -11.25
CA LYS A 164 3.45 18.21 -11.30
C LYS A 164 1.98 17.95 -10.95
N ASP A 165 1.47 16.76 -11.25
CA ASP A 165 0.06 16.40 -11.02
C ASP A 165 -0.14 15.81 -9.62
N ARG A 166 0.91 15.90 -8.78
CA ARG A 166 0.92 15.47 -7.37
C ARG A 166 1.08 16.65 -6.41
N ASP A 167 1.10 17.89 -6.90
CA ASP A 167 1.13 19.09 -6.07
C ASP A 167 -0.08 19.16 -5.11
N ASP A 168 -1.26 18.70 -5.56
CA ASP A 168 -2.50 18.66 -4.76
C ASP A 168 -2.37 17.83 -3.48
N ILE A 169 -1.58 16.75 -3.53
CA ILE A 169 -1.33 15.88 -2.38
C ILE A 169 -0.04 16.23 -1.66
N ALA A 170 0.75 17.17 -2.17
CA ALA A 170 2.09 17.45 -1.64
C ALA A 170 2.06 17.96 -0.20
N GLY A 171 1.34 19.06 0.02
CA GLY A 171 1.13 19.63 1.35
C GLY A 171 0.36 18.73 2.31
N PRO A 172 -0.72 18.04 1.88
CA PRO A 172 -1.41 17.08 2.73
C PRO A 172 -0.54 15.89 3.19
N VAL A 173 0.16 15.23 2.27
CA VAL A 173 0.99 14.06 2.60
C VAL A 173 2.15 14.45 3.49
N SER A 174 2.78 15.61 3.30
CA SER A 174 3.88 16.06 4.16
C SER A 174 3.46 16.31 5.62
N LYS A 175 2.16 16.53 5.88
CA LYS A 175 1.59 16.64 7.24
C LYS A 175 1.19 15.29 7.83
N LEU A 176 0.71 14.35 7.00
CA LEU A 176 0.23 13.04 7.45
C LEU A 176 1.35 12.03 7.63
N GLU A 177 2.34 12.06 6.75
CA GLU A 177 3.44 11.10 6.71
C GLU A 177 4.26 11.06 8.01
N PRO A 178 4.57 12.17 8.72
CA PRO A 178 5.29 12.12 9.98
C PRO A 178 4.65 11.22 11.04
N PHE A 179 3.31 11.11 11.06
CA PHE A 179 2.61 10.17 11.94
C PHE A 179 2.86 8.72 11.54
N VAL A 180 2.93 8.43 10.24
CA VAL A 180 3.26 7.09 9.72
C VAL A 180 4.65 6.68 10.19
N TYR A 181 5.64 7.56 9.98
CA TYR A 181 7.00 7.28 10.41
C TYR A 181 7.09 7.11 11.92
N TYR A 182 6.45 8.01 12.69
CA TYR A 182 6.43 7.94 14.15
C TYR A 182 5.96 6.57 14.64
N HIS A 183 4.79 6.09 14.19
CA HIS A 183 4.25 4.81 14.63
C HIS A 183 5.12 3.62 14.17
N CYS A 184 5.64 3.66 12.94
CA CYS A 184 6.52 2.61 12.44
C CYS A 184 7.82 2.52 13.25
N HIS A 185 8.43 3.66 13.55
CA HIS A 185 9.68 3.76 14.29
C HIS A 185 9.52 3.40 15.77
N GLN A 186 8.43 3.84 16.43
CA GLN A 186 8.12 3.42 17.82
C GLN A 186 8.01 1.89 17.94
N LEU A 187 7.54 1.23 16.89
CA LEU A 187 7.38 -0.22 16.84
C LEU A 187 8.61 -0.95 16.30
N LEU A 188 9.72 -0.27 15.97
CA LEU A 188 10.89 -0.86 15.30
C LEU A 188 11.42 -2.10 16.03
N ASN A 189 11.51 -2.04 17.36
CA ASN A 189 12.03 -3.15 18.18
C ASN A 189 10.96 -4.19 18.56
N ASN A 190 9.70 -3.97 18.19
CA ASN A 190 8.60 -4.88 18.49
C ASN A 190 8.45 -5.94 17.38
N GLN A 191 8.64 -7.21 17.73
CA GLN A 191 8.57 -8.36 16.81
C GLN A 191 7.19 -9.03 16.75
N SER A 192 6.18 -8.49 17.43
CA SER A 192 4.81 -9.03 17.35
C SER A 192 4.24 -8.88 15.94
N ALA A 193 3.42 -9.84 15.51
CA ALA A 193 2.83 -9.83 14.17
C ALA A 193 2.05 -8.53 13.88
N GLY A 194 1.31 -8.01 14.86
CA GLY A 194 0.58 -6.73 14.75
C GLY A 194 1.51 -5.54 14.50
N ALA A 195 2.64 -5.44 15.22
CA ALA A 195 3.61 -4.38 15.01
C ALA A 195 4.25 -4.46 13.62
N ILE A 196 4.62 -5.66 13.17
CA ILE A 196 5.17 -5.88 11.83
C ILE A 196 4.18 -5.51 10.73
N LEU A 197 2.88 -5.76 10.91
CA LEU A 197 1.84 -5.36 9.96
C LEU A 197 1.77 -3.84 9.78
N ILE A 198 1.87 -3.08 10.88
CA ILE A 198 1.94 -1.60 10.83
C ILE A 198 3.18 -1.14 10.06
N GLN A 199 4.35 -1.74 10.34
CA GLN A 199 5.59 -1.44 9.60
C GLN A 199 5.44 -1.72 8.10
N ILE A 200 4.82 -2.84 7.73
CA ILE A 200 4.54 -3.17 6.32
C ILE A 200 3.65 -2.11 5.67
N GLN A 201 2.61 -1.63 6.37
CA GLN A 201 1.73 -0.59 5.85
C GLN A 201 2.49 0.72 5.62
N GLY A 202 3.33 1.14 6.56
CA GLY A 202 4.21 2.31 6.40
C GLY A 202 5.14 2.18 5.20
N LEU A 203 5.90 1.08 5.11
CA LEU A 203 6.79 0.81 3.98
C LEU A 203 6.05 0.82 2.63
N LYS A 204 4.83 0.26 2.57
CA LYS A 204 4.00 0.28 1.36
C LYS A 204 3.59 1.69 0.95
N ILE A 205 3.22 2.55 1.90
CA ILE A 205 2.87 3.96 1.63
C ILE A 205 4.07 4.66 1.00
N ILE A 206 5.24 4.58 1.64
CA ILE A 206 6.46 5.23 1.15
C ILE A 206 6.88 4.68 -0.20
N TYR A 207 6.80 3.37 -0.38
CA TYR A 207 7.13 2.76 -1.65
C TYR A 207 6.21 3.26 -2.77
N VAL A 208 4.90 3.33 -2.56
CA VAL A 208 3.97 3.88 -3.58
C VAL A 208 4.24 5.35 -3.86
N LEU A 209 4.56 6.14 -2.83
CA LEU A 209 4.89 7.56 -2.99
C LEU A 209 6.19 7.81 -3.75
N THR A 210 7.11 6.83 -3.80
CA THR A 210 8.47 7.00 -4.34
C THR A 210 8.78 6.13 -5.57
N GLN A 211 8.02 5.07 -5.86
CA GLN A 211 8.31 4.12 -6.94
C GLN A 211 8.46 4.79 -8.31
N PHE A 212 7.55 5.73 -8.62
CA PHE A 212 7.45 6.35 -9.95
C PHE A 212 8.08 7.74 -10.06
N SER A 213 7.93 8.57 -9.04
CA SER A 213 8.64 9.84 -8.91
C SER A 213 8.74 10.18 -7.44
N ILE A 214 9.85 10.79 -7.02
CA ILE A 214 9.94 11.41 -5.70
C ILE A 214 9.50 12.87 -5.84
N HIS A 215 8.55 13.27 -5.00
CA HIS A 215 8.15 14.68 -4.85
C HIS A 215 8.71 15.21 -3.54
N PHE A 216 9.72 16.07 -3.59
CA PHE A 216 10.39 16.56 -2.38
C PHE A 216 9.50 17.45 -1.50
N GLY A 217 8.44 18.04 -2.05
CA GLY A 217 7.39 18.70 -1.26
C GLY A 217 6.53 17.75 -0.41
N MET A 218 6.46 16.46 -0.76
CA MET A 218 5.82 15.43 0.06
C MET A 218 6.79 14.81 1.06
N LEU A 219 7.95 14.41 0.54
CA LEU A 219 8.98 13.68 1.25
C LEU A 219 10.30 14.41 1.07
N ALA A 220 10.62 15.29 2.02
CA ALA A 220 11.89 15.99 2.03
C ALA A 220 13.06 15.00 2.22
N VAL A 221 14.25 15.37 1.77
CA VAL A 221 15.46 14.53 1.86
C VAL A 221 15.72 13.99 3.27
N PRO A 222 15.62 14.79 4.36
CA PRO A 222 15.82 14.26 5.71
C PRO A 222 14.84 13.15 6.10
N ARG A 223 13.59 13.21 5.60
CA ARG A 223 12.60 12.15 5.84
C ARG A 223 12.92 10.91 5.01
N LEU A 224 13.40 11.07 3.78
CA LEU A 224 13.88 9.95 2.97
C LEU A 224 15.08 9.25 3.64
N ASP A 225 16.00 10.01 4.22
CA ASP A 225 17.14 9.48 4.99
C ASP A 225 16.66 8.60 6.16
N GLU A 226 15.65 9.05 6.90
CA GLU A 226 15.02 8.28 7.96
C GLU A 226 14.37 6.98 7.47
N TRP A 227 13.68 6.99 6.32
CA TRP A 227 13.11 5.77 5.75
C TRP A 227 14.15 4.81 5.18
N ILE A 228 15.25 5.33 4.62
CA ILE A 228 16.39 4.53 4.17
C ILE A 228 17.02 3.84 5.38
N LYS A 229 17.29 4.59 6.46
CA LYS A 229 17.81 4.04 7.71
C LYS A 229 16.87 3.00 8.31
N PHE A 230 15.58 3.30 8.41
CA PHE A 230 14.56 2.38 8.91
C PHE A 230 14.50 1.08 8.08
N SER A 231 14.65 1.19 6.76
CA SER A 231 14.72 0.01 5.87
C SER A 231 15.97 -0.82 6.12
N ILE A 232 17.12 -0.18 6.34
CA ILE A 232 18.37 -0.84 6.72
C ILE A 232 18.19 -1.57 8.07
N ASP A 233 17.63 -0.91 9.08
CA ASP A 233 17.42 -1.48 10.41
C ASP A 233 16.49 -2.72 10.37
N ILE A 234 15.40 -2.67 9.56
CA ILE A 234 14.52 -3.83 9.34
C ILE A 234 15.26 -5.01 8.70
N LEU A 235 16.15 -4.72 7.74
CA LEU A 235 16.91 -5.75 7.04
C LEU A 235 18.02 -6.35 7.92
N ALA A 236 18.64 -5.54 8.77
CA ALA A 236 19.66 -5.97 9.73
C ALA A 236 19.10 -6.83 10.87
N ARG A 237 17.82 -6.62 11.23
CA ARG A 237 17.15 -7.33 12.33
C ARG A 237 17.00 -8.82 12.08
N GLU A 238 17.30 -9.65 13.08
CA GLU A 238 17.06 -11.10 12.99
C GLU A 238 15.56 -11.43 12.93
N CYS A 239 15.24 -12.52 12.24
CA CYS A 239 13.89 -13.06 12.24
C CYS A 239 13.66 -13.86 13.53
N PRO A 240 12.42 -13.91 14.07
CA PRO A 240 12.13 -14.72 15.24
C PRO A 240 12.42 -16.22 15.00
N PRO A 241 12.96 -16.94 15.99
CA PRO A 241 13.36 -18.35 15.85
C PRO A 241 12.17 -19.27 15.58
N GLU A 242 10.95 -18.86 15.93
CA GLU A 242 9.73 -19.62 15.64
C GLU A 242 9.54 -19.84 14.13
N LEU A 243 10.11 -18.97 13.28
CA LEU A 243 10.05 -19.14 11.83
C LEU A 243 10.90 -20.29 11.31
N ASP A 244 11.90 -20.76 12.06
CA ASP A 244 12.72 -21.92 11.68
C ASP A 244 11.94 -23.23 11.74
N SER A 245 10.83 -23.26 12.48
CA SER A 245 9.95 -24.44 12.58
C SER A 245 9.06 -24.65 11.34
N ILE A 246 8.96 -23.65 10.46
CA ILE A 246 8.14 -23.73 9.24
C ILE A 246 8.96 -24.42 8.15
N GLU A 247 8.65 -25.70 7.88
CA GLU A 247 9.34 -26.52 6.87
C GLU A 247 9.03 -26.06 5.43
N ASP A 248 7.79 -25.64 5.18
CA ASP A 248 7.37 -25.15 3.88
C ASP A 248 7.97 -23.75 3.61
N LYS A 249 8.87 -23.68 2.62
CA LYS A 249 9.55 -22.45 2.22
C LYS A 249 8.56 -21.38 1.73
N ASP A 250 7.51 -21.78 1.01
CA ASP A 250 6.50 -20.86 0.49
C ASP A 250 5.68 -20.27 1.63
N GLU A 251 5.23 -21.09 2.57
CA GLU A 251 4.54 -20.60 3.77
C GLU A 251 5.43 -19.64 4.56
N ARG A 252 6.69 -20.03 4.78
CA ARG A 252 7.68 -19.21 5.48
C ARG A 252 7.88 -17.86 4.80
N ALA A 253 7.96 -17.82 3.47
CA ALA A 253 8.08 -16.58 2.69
C ALA A 253 6.84 -15.66 2.81
N HIS A 254 5.65 -16.22 3.08
CA HIS A 254 4.40 -15.48 3.25
C HIS A 254 4.17 -14.93 4.66
N THR A 255 5.06 -15.20 5.60
CA THR A 255 5.01 -14.64 6.96
C THR A 255 5.19 -13.11 6.96
N VAL A 256 4.71 -12.45 8.02
CA VAL A 256 4.77 -10.99 8.12
C VAL A 256 6.22 -10.47 8.17
N TRP A 257 7.14 -11.19 8.83
CA TRP A 257 8.55 -10.78 8.92
C TRP A 257 9.24 -10.77 7.56
N TRP A 258 9.07 -11.82 6.75
CA TRP A 258 9.62 -11.88 5.39
C TRP A 258 8.94 -10.89 4.44
N LYS A 259 7.62 -10.68 4.59
CA LYS A 259 6.92 -9.60 3.88
C LYS A 259 7.49 -8.22 4.23
N CYS A 260 7.82 -7.97 5.49
CA CYS A 260 8.39 -6.70 5.96
C CYS A 260 9.79 -6.47 5.39
N LYS A 261 10.70 -7.45 5.54
CA LYS A 261 12.04 -7.42 4.95
C LYS A 261 12.01 -7.20 3.44
N LYS A 262 11.09 -7.88 2.74
CA LYS A 262 10.88 -7.68 1.30
C LYS A 262 10.57 -6.22 0.95
N TRP A 263 9.67 -5.57 1.69
CA TRP A 263 9.31 -4.17 1.40
C TRP A 263 10.47 -3.22 1.70
N ALA A 264 11.20 -3.43 2.79
CA ALA A 264 12.41 -2.66 3.11
C ALA A 264 13.48 -2.80 2.01
N ALA A 265 13.79 -4.02 1.59
CA ALA A 265 14.74 -4.26 0.48
C ALA A 265 14.27 -3.62 -0.83
N LYS A 266 12.96 -3.67 -1.11
CA LYS A 266 12.36 -3.11 -2.32
C LYS A 266 12.47 -1.58 -2.37
N ILE A 267 12.38 -0.91 -1.23
CA ILE A 267 12.60 0.54 -1.14
C ILE A 267 14.07 0.86 -1.44
N LEU A 268 15.02 0.18 -0.79
CA LEU A 268 16.45 0.43 -1.01
C LEU A 268 16.87 0.18 -2.46
N ASP A 269 16.45 -0.95 -3.04
CA ASP A 269 16.68 -1.30 -4.45
C ASP A 269 16.11 -0.23 -5.39
N ARG A 270 14.85 0.17 -5.18
CA ARG A 270 14.20 1.21 -6.00
C ARG A 270 14.87 2.57 -5.87
N VAL A 271 15.24 2.98 -4.65
CA VAL A 271 15.88 4.27 -4.40
C VAL A 271 17.24 4.31 -5.10
N PHE A 272 18.03 3.25 -5.00
CA PHE A 272 19.34 3.21 -5.64
C PHE A 272 19.21 3.19 -7.17
N ASP A 273 18.47 2.23 -7.72
CA ASP A 273 18.31 2.03 -9.17
C ASP A 273 17.80 3.29 -9.89
N ARG A 274 16.82 3.99 -9.28
CA ARG A 274 16.14 5.09 -9.96
C ARG A 274 16.62 6.48 -9.58
N TYR A 275 17.12 6.66 -8.37
CA TYR A 275 17.42 8.00 -7.83
C TYR A 275 18.81 8.11 -7.21
N GLY A 276 19.55 7.01 -7.09
CA GLY A 276 20.86 6.97 -6.43
C GLY A 276 22.05 7.10 -7.37
N SER A 277 21.84 7.19 -8.69
CA SER A 277 22.92 7.19 -9.70
C SER A 277 23.01 8.54 -10.41
N PRO A 278 23.91 9.47 -10.03
CA PRO A 278 23.93 10.85 -10.53
C PRO A 278 23.94 11.00 -12.05
N ASN A 279 24.53 10.03 -12.77
CA ASN A 279 24.64 10.04 -14.22
C ASN A 279 23.39 9.48 -14.95
N GLN A 280 22.44 8.90 -14.23
CA GLN A 280 21.25 8.22 -14.78
C GLN A 280 19.93 8.83 -14.29
N VAL A 281 20.00 9.90 -13.50
CA VAL A 281 18.83 10.57 -12.92
C VAL A 281 18.48 11.86 -13.66
N GLU A 282 17.20 12.23 -13.60
CA GLU A 282 16.77 13.56 -13.99
C GLU A 282 17.44 14.65 -13.14
N LYS A 283 17.64 15.85 -13.70
CA LYS A 283 18.35 16.97 -13.04
C LYS A 283 17.82 17.28 -11.63
N GLN A 284 16.50 17.18 -11.44
CA GLN A 284 15.84 17.43 -10.15
C GLN A 284 16.26 16.45 -9.05
N TYR A 285 16.82 15.29 -9.39
CA TYR A 285 17.27 14.26 -8.45
C TYR A 285 18.79 14.19 -8.31
N SER A 286 19.55 14.99 -9.06
CA SER A 286 21.03 14.91 -9.07
C SER A 286 21.63 15.21 -7.70
N GLU A 287 21.10 16.18 -6.95
CA GLU A 287 21.56 16.47 -5.58
C GLU A 287 21.29 15.29 -4.64
N PHE A 288 20.08 14.73 -4.69
CA PHE A 288 19.71 13.56 -3.91
C PHE A 288 20.57 12.34 -4.26
N ALA A 289 20.87 12.11 -5.54
CA ALA A 289 21.70 10.99 -5.97
C ALA A 289 23.12 11.07 -5.38
N ASN A 290 23.72 12.26 -5.37
CA ASN A 290 25.02 12.49 -4.75
C ASN A 290 24.97 12.30 -3.22
N HIS A 291 23.91 12.80 -2.59
CA HIS A 291 23.67 12.61 -1.15
C HIS A 291 23.52 11.13 -0.79
N PHE A 292 22.72 10.38 -1.56
CA PHE A 292 22.52 8.94 -1.38
C PHE A 292 23.84 8.16 -1.54
N LEU A 293 24.62 8.44 -2.59
CA LEU A 293 25.91 7.76 -2.78
C LEU A 293 26.88 8.03 -1.64
N THR A 294 26.91 9.26 -1.13
CA THR A 294 27.86 9.66 -0.09
C THR A 294 27.49 9.07 1.27
N ASN A 295 26.21 9.06 1.62
CA ASN A 295 25.77 8.78 2.99
C ASN A 295 25.16 7.39 3.17
N TRP A 296 24.50 6.85 2.15
CA TRP A 296 23.63 5.66 2.30
C TRP A 296 24.02 4.47 1.46
N SER A 297 24.72 4.66 0.34
CA SER A 297 25.09 3.55 -0.55
C SER A 297 25.89 2.47 0.15
N ARG A 298 26.86 2.86 1.00
CA ARG A 298 27.70 1.93 1.75
C ARG A 298 26.93 1.18 2.85
N PRO A 299 26.24 1.85 3.81
CA PRO A 299 25.45 1.13 4.82
C PRO A 299 24.39 0.19 4.22
N ALA A 300 23.72 0.63 3.15
CA ALA A 300 22.74 -0.21 2.46
C ALA A 300 23.41 -1.42 1.81
N LEU A 301 24.54 -1.23 1.12
CA LEU A 301 25.30 -2.31 0.49
C LEU A 301 25.82 -3.33 1.52
N GLU A 302 26.38 -2.87 2.63
CA GLU A 302 26.87 -3.75 3.72
C GLU A 302 25.72 -4.63 4.25
N THR A 303 24.53 -4.05 4.40
CA THR A 303 23.32 -4.78 4.82
C THR A 303 22.86 -5.81 3.78
N MET A 304 22.90 -5.48 2.49
CA MET A 304 22.57 -6.44 1.42
C MET A 304 23.60 -7.59 1.37
N LEU A 305 24.89 -7.29 1.51
CA LEU A 305 25.95 -8.30 1.57
C LEU A 305 25.81 -9.21 2.79
N MET A 306 25.40 -8.67 3.94
CA MET A 306 25.10 -9.45 5.14
C MET A 306 23.99 -10.48 4.86
N ILE A 307 22.91 -10.09 4.17
CA ILE A 307 21.82 -10.99 3.79
C ILE A 307 22.32 -12.11 2.85
N LEU A 308 23.11 -11.75 1.83
CA LEU A 308 23.68 -12.74 0.90
C LEU A 308 24.63 -13.71 1.62
N ASN A 309 25.40 -13.22 2.60
CA ASN A 309 26.27 -14.04 3.42
C ASN A 309 25.49 -14.96 4.39
N ALA A 310 24.36 -14.49 4.93
CA ALA A 310 23.48 -15.32 5.75
C ALA A 310 22.96 -16.53 4.96
N HIS A 311 22.46 -16.28 3.74
CA HIS A 311 22.04 -17.36 2.83
C HIS A 311 23.16 -18.34 2.51
N ARG A 312 24.37 -17.82 2.23
CA ARG A 312 25.55 -18.65 2.00
C ARG A 312 25.88 -19.56 3.18
N ASN A 313 25.64 -19.10 4.41
CA ASN A 313 25.88 -19.88 5.63
C ASN A 313 24.72 -20.81 6.01
N GLY A 314 23.73 -20.99 5.12
CA GLY A 314 22.59 -21.87 5.34
C GLY A 314 21.45 -21.26 6.19
N ILE A 315 21.52 -19.96 6.51
CA ILE A 315 20.40 -19.25 7.16
C ILE A 315 19.36 -18.96 6.08
N TYR A 316 18.10 -19.33 6.35
CA TYR A 316 17.02 -19.11 5.41
C TYR A 316 16.83 -17.62 5.08
N VAL A 317 16.71 -17.32 3.79
CA VAL A 317 16.32 -16.01 3.26
C VAL A 317 15.28 -16.23 2.18
N SER A 318 14.19 -15.47 2.19
CA SER A 318 13.17 -15.62 1.13
C SER A 318 13.73 -15.21 -0.24
N ASP A 319 13.36 -15.95 -1.29
CA ASP A 319 13.85 -15.74 -2.66
C ASP A 319 13.67 -14.30 -3.13
N ARG A 320 12.57 -13.67 -2.74
CA ARG A 320 12.32 -12.28 -3.13
C ARG A 320 13.28 -11.30 -2.47
N VAL A 321 13.68 -11.53 -1.22
CA VAL A 321 14.68 -10.70 -0.52
C VAL A 321 16.06 -10.96 -1.13
N LEU A 322 16.40 -12.21 -1.43
CA LEU A 322 17.64 -12.56 -2.13
C LEU A 322 17.76 -11.87 -3.48
N PHE A 323 16.71 -11.93 -4.30
CA PHE A 323 16.65 -11.26 -5.59
C PHE A 323 16.89 -9.75 -5.45
N LEU A 324 16.24 -9.10 -4.49
CA LEU A 324 16.40 -7.65 -4.27
C LEU A 324 17.81 -7.30 -3.76
N ALA A 325 18.40 -8.13 -2.91
CA ALA A 325 19.78 -7.94 -2.47
C ALA A 325 20.76 -8.07 -3.65
N LEU A 326 20.60 -9.09 -4.50
CA LEU A 326 21.40 -9.27 -5.71
C LEU A 326 21.22 -8.10 -6.68
N SER A 327 19.99 -7.69 -6.94
CA SER A 327 19.65 -6.52 -7.77
C SER A 327 20.36 -5.26 -7.27
N PHE A 328 20.24 -4.95 -5.98
CA PHE A 328 20.92 -3.83 -5.35
C PHE A 328 22.45 -3.91 -5.53
N THR A 329 23.04 -5.09 -5.29
CA THR A 329 24.49 -5.27 -5.48
C THR A 329 24.92 -5.12 -6.94
N ASN A 330 24.11 -5.55 -7.90
CA ASN A 330 24.39 -5.39 -9.32
C ASN A 330 24.45 -3.91 -9.72
N THR A 331 23.50 -3.10 -9.24
CA THR A 331 23.54 -1.64 -9.40
C THR A 331 24.77 -1.04 -8.70
N ALA A 332 25.12 -1.55 -7.51
CA ALA A 332 26.29 -1.09 -6.76
C ALA A 332 27.62 -1.29 -7.51
N VAL A 333 27.78 -2.38 -8.26
CA VAL A 333 29.02 -2.69 -9.01
C VAL A 333 29.36 -1.60 -10.04
N ALA A 334 28.35 -0.95 -10.62
CA ALA A 334 28.56 0.12 -11.60
C ALA A 334 29.17 1.40 -11.00
N HIS A 335 29.18 1.55 -9.67
CA HIS A 335 29.66 2.74 -8.98
C HIS A 335 31.01 2.51 -8.29
N SER A 336 32.02 3.29 -8.66
CA SER A 336 33.39 3.19 -8.14
C SER A 336 33.49 3.35 -6.61
N HIS A 337 32.57 4.12 -6.01
CA HIS A 337 32.48 4.27 -4.56
C HIS A 337 32.10 2.96 -3.87
N CYS A 338 31.03 2.31 -4.34
CA CYS A 338 30.54 1.02 -3.85
C CYS A 338 31.50 -0.14 -4.15
N TRP A 339 32.18 -0.11 -5.29
CA TRP A 339 33.15 -1.14 -5.68
C TRP A 339 34.26 -1.33 -4.65
N ARG A 340 34.72 -0.26 -3.99
CA ARG A 340 35.74 -0.37 -2.93
C ARG A 340 35.29 -1.24 -1.77
N THR A 341 34.01 -1.12 -1.39
CA THR A 341 33.38 -1.94 -0.35
C THR A 341 33.15 -3.37 -0.84
N MET A 342 32.81 -3.58 -2.11
CA MET A 342 32.58 -4.92 -2.67
C MET A 342 33.85 -5.72 -2.94
N LYS A 343 34.96 -5.06 -3.30
CA LYS A 343 36.20 -5.71 -3.77
C LYS A 343 36.72 -6.82 -2.83
N PRO A 344 36.75 -6.66 -1.50
CA PRO A 344 37.14 -7.74 -0.58
C PRO A 344 36.20 -8.95 -0.61
N HIS A 345 34.93 -8.74 -0.92
CA HIS A 345 33.89 -9.78 -0.98
C HIS A 345 33.72 -10.38 -2.39
N ALA A 346 34.21 -9.70 -3.44
CA ALA A 346 34.01 -10.08 -4.84
C ALA A 346 34.56 -11.47 -5.19
N LEU A 347 35.72 -11.86 -4.62
CA LEU A 347 36.32 -13.19 -4.80
C LEU A 347 35.50 -14.31 -4.12
N VAL A 348 34.74 -13.96 -3.09
CA VAL A 348 33.89 -14.88 -2.34
C VAL A 348 32.51 -15.02 -3.00
N CYS A 349 32.00 -13.94 -3.58
CA CYS A 349 30.76 -13.94 -4.35
C CYS A 349 30.91 -14.62 -5.72
N SER A 350 32.05 -14.49 -6.41
CA SER A 350 32.27 -15.09 -7.74
C SER A 350 32.32 -16.62 -7.73
N PHE A 351 32.79 -17.24 -6.64
CA PHE A 351 32.77 -18.70 -6.48
C PHE A 351 31.35 -19.28 -6.33
N ASN A 352 30.37 -18.46 -5.92
CA ASN A 352 29.00 -18.89 -5.64
C ASN A 352 27.95 -18.33 -6.59
N PHE A 353 28.25 -17.31 -7.40
CA PHE A 353 27.36 -16.87 -8.48
C PHE A 353 27.05 -18.02 -9.46
N PHE A 354 27.98 -18.97 -9.63
CA PHE A 354 27.77 -20.19 -10.41
C PHE A 354 26.88 -21.24 -9.71
N ASN A 355 26.82 -21.25 -8.37
CA ASN A 355 26.04 -22.20 -7.56
C ASN A 355 24.65 -21.67 -7.16
N LEU A 356 24.36 -20.38 -7.35
CA LEU A 356 23.04 -19.78 -7.09
C LEU A 356 22.07 -19.92 -8.28
N PHE A 357 22.57 -20.32 -9.46
CA PHE A 357 21.80 -20.53 -10.69
C PHE A 357 21.73 -22.02 -11.13
N LEU A 358 22.25 -22.92 -10.30
CA LEU A 358 22.10 -24.38 -10.39
C LEU A 358 21.33 -24.86 -9.16
#